data_AF-A0A7W1L5Z6-F1
#
_entry.id   AF-A0A7W1L5Z6-F1
#
_cell.length_a   1.000
_cell.length_b   1.000
_cell.length_c   1.000
_cell.angle_alpha   90.00
_cell.angle_beta   90.00
_cell.angle_gamma   90.00
#
_symmetry.space_group_name_H-M   'P 1'
#
loop_
_entity.id
_entity.type
_entity.pdbx_description
1 polymer ?
#
loop_
_entity_poly.entity_id
_entity_poly.type
_entity_poly.pdbx_seq_one_letter_code
_entity_poly.pdbx_strand_id
1 'polypeptide(L)' 'MMLERHARYVPVMEGTTLQGVVSLHDVAKAVYEEQNFENRMLRSYIGSSSEDEEQGRPRGGP' A
#
# COMPACT_ATOMS: atom_id res chain seq x y z
N MET A 1 -5.35 -3.30 -19.08
CA MET A 1 -5.62 -4.77 -19.04
C MET A 1 -6.80 -5.19 -18.15
N MET A 2 -6.76 -5.06 -16.81
CA MET A 2 -7.88 -5.47 -15.95
C MET A 2 -9.08 -4.51 -16.04
N LEU A 3 -8.83 -3.21 -15.95
CA LEU A 3 -9.86 -2.17 -15.99
C LEU A 3 -10.56 -2.09 -17.36
N GLU A 4 -9.79 -2.08 -18.44
CA GLU A 4 -10.33 -2.11 -19.82
C GLU A 4 -11.31 -3.26 -20.07
N ARG A 5 -11.06 -4.42 -19.43
CA ARG A 5 -11.84 -5.65 -19.63
C ARG A 5 -12.82 -5.93 -18.50
N HIS A 6 -12.94 -5.03 -17.52
CA HIS A 6 -13.73 -5.24 -16.30
C HIS A 6 -13.41 -6.58 -15.60
N ALA A 7 -12.16 -7.03 -15.72
CA ALA A 7 -11.71 -8.29 -15.17
C ALA A 7 -11.28 -8.11 -13.72
N ARG A 8 -11.83 -8.93 -12.82
CA ARG A 8 -11.48 -8.93 -11.39
C ARG A 8 -10.38 -9.91 -11.03
N TYR A 9 -10.11 -10.89 -11.89
CA TYR A 9 -9.07 -11.90 -11.70
C TYR A 9 -8.33 -12.11 -13.01
N VAL A 10 -7.00 -12.27 -12.93
CA VAL A 10 -6.14 -12.61 -14.06
C VAL A 10 -5.37 -13.89 -13.71
N PRO A 11 -5.43 -14.94 -14.54
CA PRO A 11 -4.67 -16.16 -14.31
C PRO A 11 -3.18 -15.94 -14.54
N VAL A 12 -2.36 -16.54 -13.70
CA VAL A 12 -0.89 -16.61 -13.87
C VAL A 12 -0.57 -17.99 -14.44
N MET A 13 -0.02 -18.02 -15.65
CA MET A 13 0.22 -19.25 -16.39
C MET A 13 1.73 -19.48 -16.56
N GLU A 14 2.16 -20.73 -16.44
CA GLU A 14 3.47 -21.20 -16.87
C GLU A 14 3.27 -22.22 -18.00
N GLY A 15 3.47 -21.77 -19.25
CA GLY A 15 3.06 -22.54 -20.42
C GLY A 15 1.56 -22.82 -20.38
N THR A 16 1.19 -24.11 -20.27
CA THR A 16 -0.20 -24.57 -20.15
C THR A 16 -0.65 -24.82 -18.71
N THR A 17 0.26 -24.67 -17.73
CA THR A 17 -0.03 -24.91 -16.31
C THR A 17 -0.52 -23.63 -15.63
N LEU A 18 -1.64 -23.71 -14.91
CA LEU A 18 -2.14 -22.61 -14.08
C LEU A 18 -1.38 -22.59 -12.74
N GLN A 19 -0.63 -21.53 -12.50
CA GLN A 19 0.14 -21.32 -11.27
C GLN A 19 -0.70 -20.64 -10.19
N GLY A 20 -1.70 -19.83 -10.58
CA GLY A 20 -2.57 -19.15 -9.63
C GLY A 20 -3.36 -18.03 -10.27
N VAL A 21 -3.89 -17.14 -9.45
CA VAL A 21 -4.67 -15.98 -9.88
C VAL A 21 -4.21 -14.73 -9.15
N VAL A 22 -4.20 -13.60 -9.84
CA VAL A 22 -4.06 -12.27 -9.25
C VAL A 22 -5.42 -11.60 -9.28
N SER A 23 -5.90 -11.13 -8.14
CA SER A 23 -7.15 -10.38 -8.05
C SER A 23 -6.92 -8.88 -8.20
N LEU A 24 -7.97 -8.15 -8.57
CA LEU A 24 -7.96 -6.69 -8.61
C LEU A 24 -7.65 -6.10 -7.23
N HIS A 25 -8.07 -6.78 -6.16
CA HIS A 25 -7.75 -6.42 -4.79
C HIS A 25 -6.25 -6.51 -4.51
N ASP A 26 -5.57 -7.57 -4.97
CA ASP A 26 -4.13 -7.73 -4.74
C ASP A 26 -3.35 -6.61 -5.43
N VAL A 27 -3.75 -6.23 -6.65
CA VAL A 27 -3.19 -5.08 -7.36
C VAL A 27 -3.46 -3.78 -6.60
N ALA A 28 -4.70 -3.55 -6.16
CA ALA A 28 -5.05 -2.34 -5.41
C ALA A 28 -4.25 -2.22 -4.10
N LYS A 29 -4.06 -3.33 -3.39
CA LYS A 29 -3.25 -3.38 -2.17
C LYS A 29 -1.78 -3.06 -2.45
N ALA A 30 -1.20 -3.66 -3.49
CA ALA A 30 0.20 -3.42 -3.86
C ALA A 30 0.45 -1.94 -4.19
N VAL A 31 -0.44 -1.32 -4.98
CA VAL A 31 -0.36 0.11 -5.32
C VAL A 31 -0.49 1.00 -4.07
N TYR A 32 -1.41 0.66 -3.16
CA TYR A 32 -1.58 1.39 -1.91
C TYR A 32 -0.35 1.29 -1.00
N GLU A 33 0.27 0.10 -0.90
CA GLU A 33 1.47 -0.11 -0.09
C GLU A 33 2.69 0.60 -0.68
N GLU A 34 2.85 0.60 -2.01
CA GLU A 34 3.90 1.33 -2.73
C GLU A 34 3.82 2.85 -2.48
N GLN A 35 2.63 3.43 -2.65
CA GLN A 35 2.42 4.86 -2.40
C GLN A 35 2.66 5.24 -0.94
N ASN A 36 2.26 4.39 0.00
CA ASN A 36 2.55 4.62 1.41
C ASN A 36 4.06 4.57 1.72
N PHE A 37 4.83 3.73 1.02
CA PHE A 37 6.28 3.69 1.19
C PHE A 37 6.95 4.98 0.68
N GLU A 38 6.58 5.43 -0.53
CA GLU A 38 7.07 6.69 -1.10
C GLU A 38 6.70 7.90 -0.22
N ASN A 39 5.46 7.96 0.25
CA ASN A 39 5.00 9.06 1.11
C ASN A 39 5.77 9.11 2.44
N ARG A 40 6.03 7.95 3.06
CA ARG A 40 6.83 7.88 4.31
C ARG A 40 8.27 8.35 4.08
N MET A 41 8.90 7.95 2.98
CA MET A 41 10.27 8.36 2.67
C MET A 41 10.34 9.87 2.39
N LEU A 42 9.42 10.41 1.59
CA LEU A 42 9.34 11.85 1.33
C LEU A 42 9.09 12.66 2.60
N ARG A 43 8.19 12.20 3.49
CA ARG A 43 7.95 12.84 4.79
C ARG A 43 9.17 12.82 5.69
N SER A 44 9.96 11.75 5.68
CA SER A 44 11.21 11.71 6.46
C SER A 44 12.28 12.66 5.91
N TYR A 45 12.29 12.90 4.60
CA TYR A 45 13.21 13.85 3.95
C TYR A 45 12.82 15.31 4.22
N ILE A 46 11.53 15.60 4.32
CA ILE A 46 11.00 16.93 4.67
C ILE A 46 11.00 17.14 6.20
N GLY A 47 10.87 16.07 6.98
CA GLY A 47 10.70 16.04 8.43
C GLY A 47 11.99 15.78 9.20
N SER A 48 13.08 16.50 8.90
CA SER A 48 14.25 16.56 9.79
C SER A 48 14.04 17.50 11.00
N SER A 49 12.78 17.86 11.31
CA SER A 49 12.43 18.64 12.48
C SER A 49 11.08 18.18 13.02
N SER A 50 11.12 17.64 14.25
CA SER A 50 10.03 17.49 15.20
C SER A 50 8.81 16.66 14.78
N GLU A 51 8.80 15.37 15.11
CA GLU A 51 7.55 14.62 15.40
C GLU A 51 7.82 13.26 16.10
N ASP A 52 8.73 13.23 17.09
CA ASP A 52 8.92 12.06 17.98
C ASP A 52 8.32 12.28 19.40
N GLU A 53 7.66 13.41 19.69
CA GLU A 53 7.26 13.76 21.07
C GLU A 53 5.75 13.69 21.40
N GLU A 54 4.87 13.13 20.56
CA GLU A 54 3.44 13.07 20.89
C GLU A 54 2.86 11.65 20.98
N GLN A 55 3.51 10.82 21.79
CA GLN A 55 2.93 9.56 22.31
C GLN A 55 3.34 9.37 23.77
N GLY A 56 2.91 10.28 24.65
CA GLY A 56 3.33 10.17 26.06
C GLY A 56 2.72 11.10 27.09
N ARG A 57 1.55 11.71 26.88
CA ARG A 57 0.93 12.52 27.95
C ARG A 57 -0.57 12.22 28.13
N PRO A 58 -0.99 11.68 29.30
CA PRO A 58 -2.40 11.46 29.56
C PRO A 58 -3.08 12.83 29.70
N ARG A 59 -4.20 12.99 29.00
CA ARG A 59 -5.07 14.16 29.15
C ARG A 59 -5.67 14.14 30.55
N GLY A 60 -5.20 15.03 31.41
CA GLY A 60 -5.78 15.28 32.71
C GLY A 60 -5.58 16.74 33.08
N GLY A 61 -6.65 17.52 32.98
CA GLY A 61 -6.79 18.82 33.63
C GLY A 61 -8.27 19.03 33.96
N PRO A 62 -8.60 19.52 35.17
CA PRO A 62 -9.98 19.87 35.55
C PRO A 62 -10.49 21.09 34.78
#